data_AF-A0A953SV51-F1
#
_entry.id   AF-A0A953SV51-F1
#
_cell.length_a   1.000
_cell.length_b   1.000
_cell.length_c   1.000
_cell.angle_alpha   90.00
_cell.angle_beta   90.00
_cell.angle_gamma   90.00
#
_symmetry.space_group_name_H-M   'P 1'
#
loop_
_entity.id
_entity.type
_entity.pdbx_description
1 polymer ?
#
loop_
_entity_poly.entity_id
_entity_poly.type
_entity_poly.pdbx_seq_one_letter_code
_entity_poly.pdbx_strand_id
1 'polypeptide(L)'
;YDNIELIIGCYNILKFDTWKQPDNILQMVKLIVLNRKIKYEPNEKDKYYKSAIFVDTPFIEISATEIRNRVRTGKSIDFLVPKNVNQYIYNHNLYKD
;
A
#
# COMPACT_ATOMS: atom_id res chain seq x y z
N TYR A 1 -18.48 -13.48 9.00
CA TYR A 1 -18.35 -12.59 7.82
C TYR A 1 -18.45 -13.47 6.61
N ASP A 2 -19.43 -13.22 5.74
CA ASP A 2 -19.69 -14.09 4.58
C ASP A 2 -18.85 -13.70 3.36
N ASN A 3 -18.21 -12.52 3.39
CA ASN A 3 -17.33 -12.02 2.33
C ASN A 3 -16.11 -11.32 2.94
N ILE A 4 -14.92 -11.59 2.38
CA ILE A 4 -13.65 -10.96 2.77
C ILE A 4 -13.16 -10.11 1.61
N GLU A 5 -12.75 -8.87 1.89
CA GLU A 5 -12.16 -7.97 0.90
C GLU A 5 -10.66 -7.80 1.18
N LEU A 6 -9.83 -7.96 0.14
CA LEU A 6 -8.40 -7.74 0.22
C LEU A 6 -8.05 -6.43 -0.49
N ILE A 7 -7.59 -5.45 0.29
CA ILE A 7 -7.22 -4.13 -0.21
C ILE A 7 -5.71 -4.09 -0.50
N ILE A 8 -5.35 -3.78 -1.74
CA ILE A 8 -3.95 -3.62 -2.17
C ILE A 8 -3.76 -2.33 -2.98
N GLY A 9 -2.52 -1.85 -3.09
CA GLY A 9 -2.21 -0.72 -3.96
C GLY A 9 -2.10 -1.12 -5.43
N CYS A 10 -2.27 -0.15 -6.34
CA CYS A 10 -2.15 -0.34 -7.80
C CYS A 10 -0.81 -0.91 -8.28
N TYR A 11 0.27 -0.85 -7.50
CA TYR A 11 1.53 -1.50 -7.86
C TYR A 11 1.54 -3.01 -7.52
N ASN A 12 0.77 -3.44 -6.53
CA ASN A 12 0.73 -4.85 -6.13
C ASN A 12 -0.04 -5.69 -7.15
N ILE A 13 -1.08 -5.14 -7.80
CA ILE A 13 -1.84 -5.88 -8.81
C ILE A 13 -0.96 -6.26 -10.02
N LEU A 14 0.04 -5.44 -10.36
CA LEU A 14 0.98 -5.68 -11.46
C LEU A 14 1.92 -6.87 -11.22
N LYS A 15 2.00 -7.35 -9.98
CA LYS A 15 2.84 -8.49 -9.58
C LYS A 15 2.03 -9.56 -8.86
N PHE A 16 0.70 -9.50 -8.92
CA PHE A 16 -0.15 -10.37 -8.13
C PHE A 16 -0.04 -11.83 -8.56
N ASP A 17 0.22 -12.06 -9.85
CA ASP A 17 0.56 -13.36 -10.43
C ASP A 17 1.79 -14.02 -9.79
N THR A 18 2.73 -13.23 -9.25
CA THR A 18 3.94 -13.73 -8.57
C THR A 18 3.71 -14.10 -7.10
N TRP A 19 2.53 -13.83 -6.54
CA TRP A 19 2.24 -14.15 -5.15
C TRP A 19 2.16 -15.67 -4.95
N LYS A 20 2.28 -16.13 -3.71
CA LYS A 20 2.12 -17.54 -3.40
C LYS A 20 0.65 -17.94 -3.54
N GLN A 21 0.36 -18.83 -4.49
CA GLN A 21 -0.99 -19.36 -4.76
C GLN A 21 -2.04 -18.26 -5.03
N PRO A 22 -1.84 -17.41 -6.04
CA PRO A 22 -2.69 -16.24 -6.29
C PRO A 22 -4.13 -16.61 -6.65
N ASP A 23 -4.32 -17.76 -7.30
CA ASP A 23 -5.65 -18.31 -7.61
C ASP A 23 -6.44 -18.67 -6.36
N ASN A 24 -5.81 -19.26 -5.35
CA ASN A 24 -6.47 -19.57 -4.08
C ASN A 24 -6.87 -18.28 -3.35
N ILE A 25 -6.01 -17.25 -3.40
CA ILE A 25 -6.33 -15.94 -2.81
C ILE A 25 -7.58 -15.37 -3.49
N LEU A 26 -7.64 -15.40 -4.83
CA LEU A 26 -8.76 -14.86 -5.59
C LEU A 26 -10.08 -15.62 -5.33
N GLN A 27 -10.03 -16.90 -4.98
CA GLN A 27 -11.23 -17.66 -4.58
C GLN A 27 -11.72 -17.29 -3.17
N MET A 28 -10.84 -16.82 -2.29
CA MET A 28 -11.16 -16.53 -0.89
C MET A 28 -11.59 -15.09 -0.66
N VAL A 29 -11.19 -14.16 -1.53
CA VAL A 29 -11.36 -12.73 -1.31
C VAL A 29 -11.85 -12.00 -2.54
N LYS A 30 -12.56 -10.91 -2.32
CA LYS A 30 -12.81 -9.88 -3.33
C LYS A 30 -11.61 -8.94 -3.37
N LEU A 31 -10.95 -8.86 -4.52
CA LEU A 31 -9.73 -8.06 -4.67
C LEU A 31 -10.09 -6.59 -4.95
N ILE A 32 -9.68 -5.69 -4.04
CA ILE A 32 -9.89 -4.25 -4.14
C ILE A 32 -8.54 -3.56 -4.36
N VAL A 33 -8.40 -2.84 -5.47
CA VAL A 33 -7.16 -2.16 -5.85
C VAL A 33 -7.34 -0.65 -5.72
N LEU A 34 -6.56 -0.04 -4.84
CA LEU A 34 -6.55 1.41 -4.65
C LEU A 34 -5.70 2.07 -5.73
N ASN A 35 -6.35 2.86 -6.58
CA ASN A 35 -5.68 3.67 -7.58
C ASN A 35 -5.08 4.93 -6.96
N ARG A 36 -3.81 5.17 -7.28
CA ARG A 36 -3.20 6.50 -7.22
C ARG A 36 -3.38 7.13 -8.60
N LYS A 37 -3.69 8.43 -8.68
CA LYS A 37 -4.02 9.16 -9.94
C LYS A 37 -3.06 8.97 -11.13
N ILE A 38 -1.88 8.40 -10.92
CA ILE A 38 -1.00 7.94 -12.00
C ILE A 38 -1.61 6.66 -12.57
N LYS A 39 -2.34 6.79 -13.69
CA LYS A 39 -2.86 5.67 -14.47
C LYS A 39 -1.70 4.89 -15.10
N TYR A 40 -1.03 4.06 -14.31
CA TYR A 40 -0.15 3.04 -14.84
C TYR A 40 -1.02 1.84 -15.18
N GLU A 41 -1.58 1.85 -16.39
CA GLU A 41 -2.26 0.67 -16.93
C GLU A 41 -1.21 -0.24 -17.57
N PRO A 42 -1.12 -1.52 -17.18
CA PRO A 42 -0.22 -2.45 -17.86
C PRO A 42 -0.68 -2.67 -19.30
N ASN A 43 0.28 -2.87 -20.20
CA ASN A 43 -0.01 -3.20 -21.60
C ASN A 43 -0.85 -4.47 -21.72
N GLU A 44 -0.60 -5.45 -20.86
CA GLU A 44 -1.37 -6.68 -20.77
C GLU A 44 -2.04 -6.80 -19.40
N LYS A 45 -3.36 -7.00 -19.42
CA LYS A 45 -4.18 -7.20 -18.22
C LYS A 45 -4.44 -8.69 -18.06
N ASP A 46 -3.76 -9.29 -17.09
CA ASP A 46 -3.96 -10.71 -16.73
C ASP A 46 -5.34 -10.95 -16.09
N LYS A 47 -5.61 -12.20 -15.71
CA LYS A 47 -6.88 -12.59 -15.09
C LYS A 47 -7.11 -11.93 -13.72
N TYR A 48 -6.05 -11.63 -12.97
CA TYR A 48 -6.15 -11.04 -11.64
C TYR A 48 -6.50 -9.55 -11.73
N TYR A 49 -5.83 -8.82 -12.63
CA TYR A 49 -6.15 -7.44 -12.95
C TYR A 49 -7.61 -7.30 -13.40
N LYS A 50 -8.08 -8.19 -14.28
CA LYS A 50 -9.46 -8.20 -14.78
C LYS A 50 -10.50 -8.52 -13.69
N SER A 51 -10.11 -9.27 -12.67
CA SER A 51 -11.01 -9.67 -11.57
C SER A 51 -11.05 -8.64 -10.43
N ALA A 52 -10.15 -7.66 -10.44
CA ALA A 52 -10.04 -6.66 -9.39
C ALA A 52 -11.07 -5.52 -9.54
N ILE A 53 -11.54 -5.01 -8.42
CA ILE A 53 -12.32 -3.76 -8.37
C ILE A 53 -11.38 -2.60 -8.07
N PHE A 54 -11.31 -1.65 -8.98
CA PHE A 54 -10.48 -0.47 -8.83
C PHE A 54 -11.26 0.66 -8.15
N VAL A 55 -10.66 1.26 -7.13
CA VAL A 55 -11.23 2.35 -6.35
C VAL A 55 -10.29 3.54 -6.39
N ASP A 56 -10.80 4.70 -6.80
CA ASP A 56 -10.04 5.94 -6.78
C ASP A 56 -9.87 6.45 -5.36
N THR A 57 -8.66 6.89 -5.03
CA THR A 57 -8.33 7.43 -3.71
C THR A 57 -7.73 8.83 -3.79
N PRO A 58 -7.94 9.68 -2.77
CA PRO A 58 -7.26 10.96 -2.70
C PRO A 58 -5.74 10.74 -2.69
N PHE A 59 -5.04 11.54 -3.48
CA PHE A 59 -3.58 11.47 -3.51
C PHE A 59 -3.01 12.12 -2.26
N ILE A 60 -2.36 11.31 -1.43
CA ILE A 60 -1.59 11.76 -0.28
C ILE A 60 -0.13 11.42 -0.56
N GLU A 61 0.71 12.45 -0.69
CA GLU A 61 2.14 12.30 -1.00
C GLU A 61 2.94 11.95 0.27
N ILE A 62 2.63 10.80 0.86
CA ILE A 62 3.33 10.27 2.03
C ILE A 62 3.84 8.87 1.68
N SER A 63 5.12 8.61 2.00
CA SER A 63 5.73 7.28 1.85
C SER A 63 6.55 6.92 3.09
N ALA A 64 6.57 5.63 3.42
CA ALA A 64 7.38 5.13 4.53
C ALA A 64 8.88 5.36 4.30
N THR A 65 9.34 5.33 3.04
CA THR A 65 10.73 5.63 2.68
C THR A 65 11.11 7.06 3.05
N GLU A 66 10.27 8.04 2.70
CA GLU A 66 10.51 9.45 3.07
C GLU A 66 10.41 9.64 4.59
N ILE A 67 9.43 9.03 5.27
CA ILE A 67 9.31 9.09 6.73
C ILE A 67 10.60 8.59 7.41
N ARG A 68 11.11 7.41 7.03
CA ARG A 68 12.36 6.88 7.61
C ARG A 68 13.56 7.77 7.30
N ASN A 69 13.62 8.36 6.10
CA ASN A 69 14.69 9.28 5.73
C ASN A 69 14.66 10.58 6.55
N ARG A 70 13.48 11.14 6.80
CA ARG A 70 13.30 12.32 7.66
C ARG A 70 13.75 12.03 9.08
N VAL A 71 13.34 10.91 9.65
CA VAL A 71 13.77 10.50 11.00
C VAL A 71 15.30 10.38 11.09
N ARG A 72 15.93 9.68 10.12
CA ARG A 72 17.40 9.55 10.04
C ARG A 72 18.11 10.90 9.94
N THR A 73 17.53 11.84 9.19
CA THR A 73 18.12 13.17 8.96
C THR A 73 17.70 14.22 9.99
N GLY A 74 17.04 13.80 11.09
CA GLY A 74 16.59 14.71 12.17
C GLY A 74 15.47 15.67 11.76
N LYS A 75 14.79 15.43 10.63
CA LYS A 75 13.66 16.23 10.16
C LYS A 75 12.36 15.80 10.86
N SER A 76 11.49 16.77 11.14
CA SER A 76 10.16 16.47 11.72
C SER A 76 9.30 15.63 10.78
N ILE A 77 8.57 14.69 11.39
CA ILE A 77 7.52 13.87 10.77
C ILE A 77 6.12 14.19 11.33
N ASP A 78 5.96 15.37 11.96
CA ASP A 78 4.65 15.83 12.45
C ASP A 78 3.64 15.88 11.31
N PHE A 79 2.40 15.46 11.62
CA PHE A 79 1.28 15.36 10.68
C PHE A 79 1.48 14.36 9.51
N LEU A 80 2.67 13.75 9.34
CA LEU A 80 2.90 12.69 8.34
C LEU A 80 2.51 11.31 8.85
N VAL A 81 2.43 11.14 10.16
CA VAL A 81 1.98 9.92 10.84
C VAL A 81 1.07 10.29 12.01
N PRO A 82 0.21 9.37 12.49
CA PRO A 82 -0.52 9.57 13.73
C PRO A 82 0.40 9.96 14.89
N LYS A 83 -0.06 10.85 15.77
CA LYS A 83 0.75 11.41 16.87
C LYS A 83 1.38 10.34 17.76
N ASN A 84 0.62 9.29 18.09
CA ASN A 84 1.10 8.16 18.88
C ASN A 84 2.22 7.36 18.17
N VAL A 85 2.16 7.22 16.84
CA VAL A 85 3.22 6.60 16.04
C VAL A 85 4.49 7.46 16.05
N ASN A 86 4.34 8.78 15.92
CA ASN A 86 5.47 9.70 16.00
C ASN A 86 6.20 9.58 17.36
N GLN A 87 5.43 9.65 18.46
CA GLN A 87 5.95 9.46 19.81
C GLN A 87 6.64 8.10 19.99
N TYR A 88 6.05 7.03 19.45
CA TYR A 88 6.63 5.70 19.52
C TYR A 88 7.99 5.62 18.82
N ILE A 89 8.11 6.18 17.62
CA ILE A 89 9.37 6.24 16.85
C ILE A 89 10.46 6.96 17.64
N TYR A 90 10.15 8.13 18.22
CA TYR A 90 11.13 8.90 19.00
C TYR A 90 11.53 8.20 20.30
N ASN A 91 10.57 7.67 21.06
CA ASN A 91 10.83 7.02 22.35
C ASN A 91 11.68 5.73 22.21
N HIS A 92 11.55 5.03 21.09
CA HIS A 92 12.29 3.79 20.82
C HIS A 92 13.48 3.98 19.89
N ASN A 93 13.85 5.22 19.56
CA ASN A 93 14.97 5.52 18.65
C ASN A 93 14.92 4.79 17.31
N LEU A 94 13.73 4.53 16.77
CA LEU A 94 13.59 3.80 15.51
C LEU A 94 14.09 4.65 14.33
N TYR A 95 14.72 4.00 13.35
CA TYR A 95 15.16 4.60 12.09
C TYR A 95 16.23 5.69 12.21
N LYS A 96 17.01 5.69 13.30
CA LYS A 96 18.11 6.64 13.55
C LYS A 96 19.49 6.18 13.06
N ASP A 97 19.61 4.94 12.60
CA ASP A 97 20.83 4.37 12.01
C ASP A 97 20.99 4.73 10.53
#